data_AF-A0A351YC49-F1
#
_entry.id   AF-A0A351YC49-F1
#
_cell.length_a   1.000
_cell.length_b   1.000
_cell.length_c   1.000
_cell.angle_alpha   90.00
_cell.angle_beta   90.00
_cell.angle_gamma   90.00
#
_symmetry.space_group_name_H-M   'P 1'
#
loop_
_entity.id
_entity.type
_entity.pdbx_description
1 polymer ?
#
loop_
_entity_poly.entity_id
_entity_poly.type
_entity_poly.pdbx_seq_one_letter_code
_entity_poly.pdbx_strand_id
1 'polypeptide(L)' 'GFIFMADVWRPKHPSDARYIWLPIEFSEDGTPVIRWKDEWTMNHFE' A
#
# COMPACT_ATOMS: atom_id res chain seq x y z
N GLY A 1 6.12 -11.39 3.08
CA GLY A 1 5.21 -10.24 3.16
C GLY A 1 4.41 -10.09 1.89
N PHE A 2 3.29 -9.36 1.94
CA PHE A 2 2.50 -8.97 0.77
C PHE A 2 2.40 -7.44 0.71
N ILE A 3 2.37 -6.86 -0.48
CA ILE A 3 2.32 -5.41 -0.69
C ILE A 3 1.09 -5.09 -1.53
N PHE A 4 0.25 -4.18 -1.04
CA PHE A 4 -0.81 -3.55 -1.81
C PHE A 4 -0.21 -2.44 -2.68
N MET A 5 -0.50 -2.47 -3.97
CA MET A 5 -0.02 -1.49 -4.95
C MET A 5 -1.23 -0.88 -5.66
N ALA A 6 -1.34 0.44 -5.64
CA ALA A 6 -2.41 1.17 -6.31
C ALA A 6 -1.94 2.52 -6.87
N ASP A 7 -2.73 3.06 -7.80
CA ASP A 7 -2.53 4.36 -8.41
C ASP A 7 -3.51 5.40 -7.83
N VAL A 8 -2.99 6.59 -7.54
CA VAL A 8 -3.79 7.79 -7.31
C VAL A 8 -3.99 8.49 -8.65
N TRP A 9 -5.09 8.15 -9.31
CA TRP A 9 -5.43 8.66 -10.63
C TRP A 9 -5.65 10.17 -10.65
N ARG A 10 -4.97 10.87 -11.57
CA ARG A 10 -5.15 12.30 -11.84
C ARG A 10 -5.61 12.50 -13.29
N PRO A 11 -6.92 12.44 -13.59
CA PRO A 11 -7.42 12.33 -14.97
C PRO A 11 -7.07 13.52 -15.86
N LYS A 12 -6.92 14.73 -15.29
CA LYS A 12 -6.51 15.93 -16.05
C LYS A 12 -5.04 15.89 -16.47
N HIS A 13 -4.19 15.21 -15.71
CA HIS A 13 -2.76 15.08 -15.95
C HIS A 13 -2.32 13.64 -15.61
N PRO A 14 -2.65 12.64 -16.44
CA PRO A 14 -2.40 11.23 -16.12
C PRO A 14 -0.92 10.91 -15.84
N SER A 15 0.00 11.66 -16.44
CA SER A 15 1.45 11.54 -16.18
C SER A 15 1.87 11.99 -14.77
N ASP A 16 1.04 12.74 -14.06
CA ASP A 16 1.25 13.13 -12.65
C ASP A 16 0.53 12.18 -11.67
N ALA A 17 0.02 11.04 -12.15
CA ALA A 17 -0.47 9.98 -11.27
C ALA A 17 0.62 9.56 -10.27
N ARG A 18 0.20 9.19 -9.07
CA ARG A 18 1.11 8.80 -7.97
C ARG A 18 0.85 7.37 -7.55
N TYR A 19 1.83 6.77 -6.90
CA TYR A 19 1.76 5.39 -6.43
C TYR A 19 1.52 5.35 -4.93
N ILE A 20 0.69 4.42 -4.48
CA ILE A 20 0.54 4.02 -3.07
C ILE A 20 0.99 2.58 -2.95
N TRP A 21 2.08 2.36 -2.22
CA TRP A 21 2.54 1.03 -1.85
C TRP A 21 2.45 0.90 -0.33
N LEU A 22 1.71 -0.08 0.16
CA LEU A 22 1.51 -0.32 1.59
C LEU A 22 1.64 -1.82 1.91
N PRO A 23 2.23 -2.19 3.06
CA PRO A 23 2.26 -3.59 3.47
C PRO A 23 0.85 -4.06 3.80
N ILE A 24 0.53 -5.30 3.44
CA ILE A 24 -0.70 -5.98 3.86
C ILE A 24 -0.41 -6.70 5.17
N GLU A 25 -1.13 -6.29 6.22
CA GLU A 25 -1.15 -6.95 7.53
C GLU A 25 -2.31 -7.97 7.55
N PHE A 26 -2.29 -8.94 8.46
CA PHE A 26 -3.38 -9.91 8.64
C PHE A 26 -3.89 -9.82 10.07
N SER A 27 -5.22 -9.71 10.25
CA SER A 27 -5.84 -9.84 11.57
C SER A 27 -5.83 -11.29 12.07
N GLU A 28 -6.22 -11.49 13.34
CA GLU A 28 -6.23 -12.82 13.98
C GLU A 28 -7.09 -13.86 13.23
N ASP A 29 -8.13 -13.41 12.53
CA ASP A 29 -9.01 -14.24 11.71
C ASP A 29 -8.48 -14.49 10.28
N GLY A 30 -7.31 -13.96 9.94
CA GLY A 30 -6.68 -14.10 8.62
C GLY A 30 -7.23 -13.13 7.56
N THR A 31 -8.03 -12.13 7.93
CA THR A 31 -8.47 -11.09 7.00
C THR A 31 -7.31 -10.14 6.66
N PRO A 32 -7.04 -9.85 5.37
CA PRO A 32 -6.01 -8.88 4.99
C PRO A 32 -6.46 -7.45 5.30
N VAL A 33 -5.60 -6.68 5.94
CA VAL A 33 -5.83 -5.29 6.34
C VAL A 33 -4.74 -4.40 5.76
N ILE A 34 -5.16 -3.33 5.09
CA ILE A 34 -4.27 -2.27 4.60
C ILE A 34 -4.45 -1.06 5.51
N ARG A 35 -3.37 -0.63 6.16
CA ARG A 35 -3.35 0.60 6.99
C ARG A 35 -2.50 1.64 6.32
N TRP A 36 -2.95 2.90 6.36
CA TRP A 36 -2.15 4.01 5.89
C TRP A 36 -0.86 4.13 6.73
N LYS A 37 0.27 4.26 6.05
CA LYS A 37 1.58 4.55 6.63
C LYS A 37 2.27 5.55 5.72
N ASP A 38 2.71 6.68 6.27
CA ASP A 38 3.43 7.70 5.48
C ASP A 38 4.79 7.18 5.02
N GLU A 39 5.44 6.35 5.84
CA GLU A 39 6.73 5.71 5.56
C GLU A 39 6.74 4.28 6.12
N TRP A 40 7.40 3.36 5.41
CA TRP A 40 7.65 1.98 5.86
C TRP A 40 8.85 1.38 5.12
N THR A 41 9.43 0.29 5.65
CA THR A 41 10.61 -0.38 5.07
C THR A 41 10.37 -1.88 4.91
N MET A 42 11.21 -2.56 4.12
CA MET A 42 11.09 -4.00 3.88
C MET A 42 11.23 -4.86 5.14
N ASN A 43 11.92 -4.36 6.18
CA ASN A 43 12.03 -5.01 7.48
C ASN A 43 10.67 -5.19 8.17
N HIS A 44 9.61 -4.53 7.69
CA HIS A 44 8.25 -4.77 8.17
C HIS A 44 7.76 -6.21 7.96
N PHE A 45 8.40 -6.97 7.07
CA PHE A 45 8.04 -8.36 6.78
C PHE A 45 8.97 -9.40 7.39
N GLU A 46 10.02 -8.99 8.09
CA GLU A 46 10.93 -9.86 8.85
C GLU A 46 10.38 -10.11 10.26
#